data_AF-A0A1G3CE91-F1
#
_entry.id   AF-A0A1G3CE91-F1
#
_cell.length_a   1.000
_cell.length_b   1.000
_cell.length_c   1.000
_cell.angle_alpha   90.00
_cell.angle_beta   90.00
_cell.angle_gamma   90.00
#
_symmetry.space_group_name_H-M   'P 1'
#
loop_
_entity.id
_entity.type
_entity.pdbx_description
1 polymer ?
#
loop_
_entity_poly.entity_id
_entity_poly.type
_entity_poly.pdbx_seq_one_letter_code
_entity_poly.pdbx_strand_id
1 'polypeptide(L)'
;MQATHYKIEEVIEKAESLSYMPTIVLKLMEMISDPDVTVHEIVAVIEKDQGLVARIFKVSNSAFYGRLQKAENLTDAVITLGLRGIKSFVIAQAVKHVLTTAGTDDHSLWEHAVKVSITSTVLAKELRYDVLEDALVSGLVHDIGKAFIGSVYPETPSLIHQKMVKDNVTYDEAERIILDFNHAEIGALITEKWG
;
A
#
# COMPACT_ATOMS: atom_id res chain seq x y z
N MET A 1 -24.69 -26.46 -9.00
CA MET A 1 -23.65 -25.43 -8.88
C MET A 1 -22.34 -26.19 -8.75
N GLN A 2 -21.44 -26.12 -9.74
CA GLN A 2 -20.09 -26.68 -9.58
C GLN A 2 -19.45 -25.96 -8.38
N ALA A 3 -18.82 -26.70 -7.48
CA ALA A 3 -18.03 -26.09 -6.41
C ALA A 3 -16.86 -25.37 -7.08
N THR A 4 -16.94 -24.04 -7.17
CA THR A 4 -15.78 -23.21 -7.48
C THR A 4 -14.81 -23.39 -6.33
N HIS A 5 -13.72 -24.12 -6.56
CA HIS A 5 -12.67 -24.28 -5.57
C HIS A 5 -11.74 -23.07 -5.68
N TYR A 6 -11.91 -22.12 -4.78
CA TYR A 6 -10.99 -21.00 -4.60
C TYR A 6 -9.68 -21.53 -4.02
N LYS A 7 -8.55 -21.07 -4.55
CA LYS A 7 -7.22 -21.51 -4.13
C LYS A 7 -6.38 -20.31 -3.76
N ILE A 8 -5.83 -20.35 -2.55
CA ILE A 8 -4.93 -19.32 -2.06
C ILE A 8 -3.69 -19.19 -2.95
N GLU A 9 -3.21 -20.30 -3.51
CA GLU A 9 -2.04 -20.34 -4.39
C GLU A 9 -2.25 -19.54 -5.68
N GLU A 10 -3.45 -19.59 -6.28
CA GLU A 10 -3.78 -18.83 -7.49
C GLU A 10 -3.78 -17.32 -7.21
N VAL A 11 -4.23 -16.93 -6.01
CA VAL A 11 -4.19 -15.52 -5.56
C VAL A 11 -2.75 -15.06 -5.35
N ILE A 12 -1.91 -15.90 -4.73
CA ILE A 12 -0.49 -15.59 -4.51
C ILE A 12 0.27 -15.47 -5.83
N GLU A 13 0.08 -16.40 -6.78
CA GLU A 13 0.73 -16.37 -8.09
C GLU A 13 0.30 -15.13 -8.89
N LYS A 14 -1.00 -14.81 -8.88
CA LYS A 14 -1.49 -13.58 -9.50
C LYS A 14 -0.92 -12.34 -8.82
N ALA A 15 -0.82 -12.34 -7.50
CA ALA A 15 -0.22 -11.25 -6.75
C ALA A 15 1.25 -11.04 -7.10
N GLU A 16 2.03 -12.11 -7.32
CA GLU A 16 3.40 -12.00 -7.85
C GLU A 16 3.41 -11.36 -9.24
N SER A 17 2.46 -11.74 -10.11
CA SER A 17 2.33 -11.15 -11.45
C SER A 17 1.79 -9.71 -11.44
N LEU A 18 1.07 -9.29 -10.41
CA LEU A 18 0.54 -7.93 -10.25
C LEU A 18 1.47 -7.05 -9.39
N SER A 19 2.42 -7.66 -8.69
CA SER A 19 3.53 -7.02 -8.00
C SER A 19 4.58 -6.46 -8.98
N TYR A 20 4.18 -6.06 -10.20
CA TYR A 20 4.96 -5.14 -11.02
C TYR A 20 4.96 -3.77 -10.33
N MET A 21 5.60 -3.70 -9.17
CA MET A 21 6.08 -2.47 -8.60
C MET A 21 6.97 -1.83 -9.67
N PRO A 22 6.78 -0.55 -10.01
CA PRO A 22 7.64 0.13 -10.95
C PRO A 22 9.10 -0.12 -10.59
N THR A 23 9.97 -0.41 -11.56
CA THR A 23 11.37 -0.78 -11.29
C THR A 23 12.09 0.22 -10.38
N ILE A 24 11.72 1.50 -10.47
CA ILE A 24 12.22 2.56 -9.59
C ILE A 24 11.82 2.37 -8.11
N VAL A 25 10.61 1.88 -7.84
CA VAL A 25 10.12 1.58 -6.47
C VAL A 25 10.94 0.45 -5.86
N LEU A 26 11.08 -0.67 -6.56
CA LEU A 26 11.88 -1.82 -6.10
C LEU A 26 13.33 -1.41 -5.82
N LYS A 27 13.94 -0.68 -6.76
CA LYS A 27 15.30 -0.16 -6.60
C LYS A 27 15.43 0.74 -5.38
N LEU A 28 14.48 1.65 -5.15
CA LEU A 28 14.52 2.54 -3.98
C LEU A 28 14.34 1.76 -2.68
N MET A 29 13.49 0.72 -2.64
CA MET A 29 13.33 -0.12 -1.45
C MET A 29 14.60 -0.92 -1.13
N GLU A 30 15.26 -1.47 -2.15
CA GLU A 30 16.56 -2.15 -2.01
C GLU A 30 17.61 -1.18 -1.46
N MET A 31 17.74 0.00 -2.08
CA MET A 31 18.71 1.02 -1.66
C MET A 31 18.45 1.53 -0.23
N ILE A 32 17.20 1.75 0.17
CA ILE A 32 16.88 2.24 1.52
C ILE A 32 17.19 1.18 2.60
N SER A 33 17.24 -0.09 2.22
CA SER A 33 17.59 -1.18 3.13
C SER A 33 19.10 -1.33 3.34
N ASP A 34 19.93 -0.69 2.52
CA ASP A 34 21.38 -0.63 2.67
C ASP A 34 21.75 0.41 3.76
N PRO A 35 22.41 0.01 4.86
CA PRO A 35 22.80 0.94 5.93
C PRO A 35 23.82 1.99 5.47
N ASP A 36 24.54 1.77 4.37
CA ASP A 36 25.57 2.66 3.86
C ASP A 36 25.05 3.61 2.76
N VAL A 37 23.77 3.51 2.39
CA VAL A 37 23.18 4.34 1.33
C VAL A 37 23.23 5.83 1.66
N THR A 38 23.65 6.63 0.68
CA THR A 38 23.65 8.09 0.81
C THR A 38 22.39 8.72 0.25
N VAL A 39 22.00 9.88 0.80
CA VAL A 39 20.92 10.70 0.26
C VAL A 39 21.17 11.05 -1.22
N HIS A 40 22.42 11.29 -1.62
CA HIS A 40 22.78 11.62 -2.99
C HIS A 40 22.45 10.47 -3.96
N GLU A 41 22.69 9.22 -3.55
CA GLU A 41 22.35 8.06 -4.38
C GLU A 41 20.84 7.90 -4.54
N ILE A 42 20.07 8.10 -3.47
CA ILE A 42 18.60 8.09 -3.52
C ILE A 42 18.08 9.19 -4.45
N VAL A 43 18.58 10.42 -4.30
CA VAL A 43 18.25 11.57 -5.17
C VAL A 43 18.53 11.23 -6.63
N ALA A 44 19.72 10.71 -6.96
CA ALA A 44 20.13 10.38 -8.33
C ALA A 44 19.23 9.32 -9.00
N VAL A 45 18.57 8.45 -8.22
CA VAL A 45 17.57 7.51 -8.75
C VAL A 45 16.23 8.21 -8.97
N ILE A 46 15.77 9.01 -8.00
CA ILE A 46 14.50 9.72 -8.07
C ILE A 46 14.47 10.73 -9.22
N GLU A 47 15.57 11.45 -9.47
CA GLU A 47 15.68 12.48 -10.52
C GLU A 47 15.36 11.96 -11.93
N LYS A 48 15.49 10.66 -12.15
CA LYS A 48 15.20 10.00 -13.43
C LYS A 48 13.70 9.90 -13.73
N ASP A 49 12.84 10.07 -12.72
CA ASP A 49 11.38 10.07 -12.86
C ASP A 49 10.80 11.42 -12.43
N GLN A 50 10.50 12.25 -13.42
CA GLN A 50 9.93 13.60 -13.21
C GLN A 50 8.58 13.58 -12.49
N GLY A 51 7.79 12.51 -12.68
CA GLY A 51 6.54 12.33 -11.96
C GLY A 51 6.77 12.06 -10.47
N LEU A 52 7.78 11.25 -10.15
CA LEU A 52 8.17 10.95 -8.77
C LEU A 52 8.71 12.19 -8.07
N VAL A 53 9.58 12.96 -8.74
CA VAL A 53 10.10 14.26 -8.25
C VAL A 53 8.95 15.18 -7.85
N ALA A 54 8.01 15.43 -8.75
CA ALA A 54 6.88 16.33 -8.48
C ALA A 54 6.02 15.85 -7.29
N ARG A 55 5.80 14.54 -7.18
CA ARG A 55 5.02 13.97 -6.08
C ARG A 55 5.77 14.03 -4.75
N ILE A 56 7.10 13.87 -4.73
CA ILE A 56 7.93 14.03 -3.53
C ILE A 56 7.89 15.47 -3.03
N PHE A 57 8.04 16.45 -3.92
CA PHE A 57 7.89 17.87 -3.53
C PHE A 57 6.51 18.19 -2.96
N LYS A 58 5.46 17.59 -3.52
CA LYS A 58 4.10 17.77 -3.00
C LYS A 58 3.96 17.23 -1.57
N VAL A 59 4.56 16.07 -1.30
CA VAL A 59 4.50 15.41 0.02
C VAL A 59 5.41 16.11 1.03
N SER A 60 6.65 16.46 0.65
CA SER A 60 7.61 17.15 1.53
C SER A 60 7.11 18.50 2.01
N ASN A 61 6.31 19.18 1.19
CA ASN A 61 5.73 20.48 1.49
C ASN A 61 4.31 20.38 2.07
N SER A 62 3.85 19.19 2.42
CA SER A 62 2.53 19.01 3.04
C SER A 62 2.54 19.42 4.52
N ALA A 63 1.36 19.76 5.04
CA ALA A 63 1.19 20.12 6.45
C ALA A 63 1.63 18.99 7.41
N PHE A 64 1.64 17.74 6.95
CA PHE A 64 2.08 16.59 7.73
C PHE A 64 3.54 16.70 8.19
N TYR A 65 4.44 17.12 7.29
CA TYR A 65 5.87 17.29 7.60
C TYR A 65 6.20 18.65 8.24
N GLY A 66 5.22 19.56 8.32
CA GLY A 66 5.23 20.68 9.27
C GLY A 66 6.40 21.68 9.16
N ARG A 67 7.09 21.76 8.02
CA ARG A 67 8.21 22.70 7.86
C ARG A 67 7.74 24.15 7.75
N LEU A 68 8.50 25.05 8.41
CA LEU A 68 8.36 26.51 8.28
C LEU A 68 8.78 27.01 6.89
N GLN A 69 9.71 26.33 6.22
CA GLN A 69 10.17 26.65 4.86
C GLN A 69 10.01 25.45 3.93
N LYS A 70 9.49 25.70 2.72
CA LYS A 70 9.29 24.68 1.70
C LYS A 70 10.63 24.17 1.18
N ALA A 71 10.70 22.89 0.81
CA ALA A 71 11.82 22.34 0.08
C ALA A 71 11.92 23.00 -1.31
N GLU A 72 13.09 23.56 -1.63
CA GLU A 72 13.34 24.28 -2.89
C GLU A 72 14.04 23.42 -3.94
N ASN A 73 14.72 22.35 -3.52
CA ASN A 73 15.34 21.36 -4.39
C ASN A 73 15.03 19.93 -3.90
N LEU A 74 15.33 18.93 -4.75
CA LEU A 74 14.97 17.55 -4.46
C LEU A 74 15.76 16.99 -3.27
N THR A 75 17.02 17.37 -3.11
CA THR A 75 17.84 16.97 -1.95
C THR A 75 17.19 17.43 -0.65
N ASP A 76 16.73 18.69 -0.58
CA ASP A 76 16.01 19.22 0.58
C ASP A 76 14.72 18.46 0.84
N ALA A 77 13.99 18.09 -0.22
CA ALA A 77 12.76 17.32 -0.10
C ALA A 77 13.04 15.91 0.45
N VAL A 78 14.07 15.23 -0.05
CA VAL A 78 14.49 13.90 0.43
C VAL A 78 14.98 13.98 1.88
N ILE A 79 15.76 14.99 2.25
CA ILE A 79 16.18 15.23 3.64
C ILE A 79 14.97 15.49 4.55
N THR A 80 13.97 16.22 4.06
CA THR A 80 12.74 16.51 4.82
C THR A 80 11.95 15.25 5.14
N LEU A 81 11.81 14.35 4.16
CA LEU A 81 11.12 13.06 4.36
C LEU A 81 11.98 12.08 5.18
N GLY A 82 13.30 12.16 5.03
CA GLY A 82 14.22 11.12 5.48
C GLY A 82 14.02 9.81 4.72
N LEU A 83 14.89 8.82 4.99
CA LEU A 83 14.82 7.52 4.31
C LEU A 83 13.50 6.77 4.60
N ARG A 84 12.97 6.88 5.83
CA ARG A 84 11.70 6.27 6.22
C ARG A 84 10.51 6.90 5.46
N GLY A 85 10.43 8.23 5.41
CA GLY A 85 9.37 8.92 4.67
C GLY A 85 9.43 8.61 3.18
N ILE A 86 10.63 8.47 2.59
CA ILE A 86 10.78 8.01 1.20
C ILE A 86 10.29 6.57 1.04
N LYS A 87 10.66 5.63 1.93
CA LYS A 87 10.17 4.25 1.91
C LYS A 87 8.65 4.21 1.93
N SER A 88 8.03 4.88 2.90
CA SER A 88 6.56 4.92 3.03
C SER A 88 5.88 5.52 1.81
N PHE A 89 6.46 6.59 1.25
CA PHE A 89 5.93 7.21 0.04
C PHE A 89 6.01 6.29 -1.18
N VAL A 90 7.13 5.62 -1.36
CA VAL A 90 7.36 4.65 -2.44
C VAL A 90 6.38 3.48 -2.35
N ILE A 91 6.18 2.93 -1.14
CA ILE A 91 5.17 1.89 -0.87
C ILE A 91 3.77 2.42 -1.19
N ALA A 92 3.43 3.65 -0.77
CA ALA A 92 2.13 4.24 -1.05
C ALA A 92 1.82 4.33 -2.56
N GLN A 93 2.84 4.58 -3.41
CA GLN A 93 2.64 4.58 -4.86
C GLN A 93 2.38 3.17 -5.41
N ALA A 94 3.08 2.17 -4.90
CA ALA A 94 2.87 0.78 -5.29
C ALA A 94 1.47 0.30 -4.90
N VAL A 95 1.06 0.56 -3.65
CA VAL A 95 -0.31 0.26 -3.17
C VAL A 95 -1.34 0.95 -4.04
N LYS A 96 -1.16 2.25 -4.32
CA LYS A 96 -2.07 2.98 -5.20
C LYS A 96 -2.19 2.32 -6.57
N HIS A 97 -1.07 1.90 -7.15
CA HIS A 97 -1.07 1.22 -8.44
C HIS A 97 -1.90 -0.08 -8.38
N VAL A 98 -1.65 -0.94 -7.38
CA VAL A 98 -2.39 -2.19 -7.19
C VAL A 98 -3.89 -1.92 -7.02
N LEU A 99 -4.26 -1.03 -6.08
CA LEU A 99 -5.66 -0.74 -5.75
C LEU A 99 -6.43 -0.04 -6.87
N THR A 100 -5.75 0.59 -7.84
CA THR A 100 -6.40 1.25 -8.99
C THR A 100 -6.35 0.44 -10.29
N THR A 101 -5.59 -0.65 -10.34
CA THR A 101 -5.44 -1.47 -11.57
C THR A 101 -5.99 -2.88 -11.46
N ALA A 102 -6.35 -3.34 -10.26
CA ALA A 102 -6.83 -4.69 -9.99
C ALA A 102 -8.22 -5.05 -10.56
N GLY A 103 -8.75 -4.30 -11.54
CA GLY A 103 -9.98 -4.64 -12.25
C GLY A 103 -11.28 -4.41 -11.48
N THR A 104 -11.21 -3.96 -10.23
CA THR A 104 -12.32 -3.42 -9.47
C THR A 104 -12.36 -1.91 -9.72
N ASP A 105 -13.48 -1.37 -10.21
CA ASP A 105 -13.71 0.07 -10.44
C ASP A 105 -13.79 0.88 -9.11
N ASP A 106 -13.09 0.42 -8.09
CA ASP A 106 -13.20 0.85 -6.71
C ASP A 106 -12.11 1.88 -6.38
N HIS A 107 -12.29 3.07 -6.95
CA HIS A 107 -11.78 4.30 -6.32
C HIS A 107 -12.07 4.31 -4.80
N SER A 108 -13.15 3.64 -4.37
CA SER A 108 -13.55 3.43 -2.98
C SER A 108 -12.47 2.73 -2.12
N LEU A 109 -11.77 1.70 -2.64
CA LEU A 109 -10.80 0.94 -1.86
C LEU A 109 -9.52 1.74 -1.60
N TRP A 110 -9.04 2.46 -2.62
CA TRP A 110 -7.95 3.42 -2.45
C TRP A 110 -8.33 4.54 -1.48
N GLU A 111 -9.51 5.13 -1.61
CA GLU A 111 -9.97 6.16 -0.68
C GLU A 111 -10.09 5.66 0.76
N HIS A 112 -10.60 4.44 0.96
CA HIS A 112 -10.66 3.77 2.26
C HIS A 112 -9.26 3.59 2.85
N ALA A 113 -8.33 3.02 2.08
CA ALA A 113 -6.94 2.84 2.49
C ALA A 113 -6.27 4.17 2.90
N VAL A 114 -6.50 5.25 2.15
CA VAL A 114 -6.00 6.58 2.50
C VAL A 114 -6.63 7.11 3.80
N LYS A 115 -7.94 6.95 3.99
CA LYS A 115 -8.63 7.36 5.23
C LYS A 115 -8.07 6.60 6.43
N VAL A 116 -7.96 5.27 6.34
CA VAL A 116 -7.41 4.42 7.40
C VAL A 116 -5.96 4.79 7.70
N SER A 117 -5.13 4.99 6.67
CA SER A 117 -3.73 5.43 6.81
C SER A 117 -3.58 6.76 7.55
N ILE A 118 -4.40 7.76 7.20
CA ILE A 118 -4.36 9.05 7.90
C ILE A 118 -4.84 8.88 9.35
N THR A 119 -5.95 8.17 9.57
CA THR A 119 -6.51 7.95 10.90
C THR A 119 -5.55 7.17 11.80
N SER A 120 -4.94 6.09 11.31
CA SER A 120 -3.96 5.30 12.06
C SER A 120 -2.73 6.14 12.41
N THR A 121 -2.26 7.00 11.50
CA THR A 121 -1.12 7.90 11.74
C THR A 121 -1.44 8.96 12.79
N VAL A 122 -2.64 9.55 12.75
CA VAL A 122 -3.10 10.50 13.77
C VAL A 122 -3.19 9.82 15.14
N LEU A 123 -3.78 8.62 15.21
CA LEU A 123 -3.84 7.85 16.45
C LEU A 123 -2.45 7.49 16.98
N ALA A 124 -1.55 7.04 16.10
CA ALA A 124 -0.17 6.74 16.46
C ALA A 124 0.54 7.97 17.06
N LYS A 125 0.30 9.16 16.50
CA LYS A 125 0.84 10.42 17.04
C LYS A 125 0.28 10.76 18.41
N GLU A 126 -1.03 10.67 18.60
CA GLU A 126 -1.67 10.95 19.89
C GLU A 126 -1.25 9.95 20.97
N LEU A 127 -1.05 8.68 20.58
CA LEU A 127 -0.56 7.62 21.46
C LEU A 127 0.96 7.66 21.67
N ARG A 128 1.67 8.60 21.05
CA ARG A 128 3.14 8.74 21.10
C ARG A 128 3.88 7.48 20.65
N TYR A 129 3.34 6.81 19.62
CA TYR A 129 4.04 5.73 18.95
C TYR A 129 5.28 6.28 18.23
N ASP A 130 6.40 5.57 18.33
CA ASP A 130 7.70 6.09 17.91
C ASP A 130 7.84 6.23 16.40
N VAL A 131 7.13 5.39 15.63
CA VAL A 131 7.28 5.31 14.17
C VAL A 131 5.93 5.52 13.47
N LEU A 132 5.63 6.77 13.14
CA LEU A 132 4.37 7.15 12.51
C LEU A 132 4.25 6.59 11.08
N GLU A 133 5.37 6.46 10.39
CA GLU A 133 5.49 5.89 9.04
C GLU A 133 4.98 4.45 8.96
N ASP A 134 5.17 3.66 10.04
CA ASP A 134 4.70 2.27 10.10
C ASP A 134 3.17 2.23 10.19
N ALA A 135 2.56 3.11 10.99
CA ALA A 135 1.11 3.23 11.09
C ALA A 135 0.50 3.72 9.76
N LEU A 136 1.18 4.65 9.09
CA LEU A 136 0.80 5.17 7.77
C LEU A 136 0.78 4.04 6.74
N VAL A 137 1.88 3.29 6.62
CA VAL A 137 2.00 2.19 5.66
C VAL A 137 1.02 1.08 5.99
N SER A 138 0.90 0.70 7.26
CA SER A 138 -0.04 -0.34 7.72
C SER A 138 -1.48 -0.02 7.30
N GLY A 139 -1.92 1.23 7.48
CA GLY A 139 -3.26 1.63 7.06
C GLY A 139 -3.47 1.62 5.53
N LEU A 140 -2.42 1.90 4.75
CA LEU A 140 -2.49 1.81 3.29
C LEU A 140 -2.60 0.36 2.79
N VAL A 141 -1.84 -0.55 3.40
CA VAL A 141 -1.74 -1.94 2.94
C VAL A 141 -2.79 -2.87 3.54
N HIS A 142 -3.48 -2.48 4.63
CA HIS A 142 -4.30 -3.41 5.43
C HIS A 142 -5.34 -4.21 4.63
N ASP A 143 -5.91 -3.60 3.59
CA ASP A 143 -6.96 -4.18 2.75
C ASP A 143 -6.46 -4.57 1.35
N ILE A 144 -5.13 -4.56 1.11
CA ILE A 144 -4.57 -4.81 -0.21
C ILE A 144 -4.93 -6.19 -0.76
N GLY A 145 -5.11 -7.18 0.12
CA GLY A 145 -5.54 -8.52 -0.26
C GLY A 145 -6.88 -8.55 -0.99
N LYS A 146 -7.80 -7.62 -0.70
CA LYS A 146 -9.10 -7.52 -1.39
C LYS A 146 -8.93 -7.27 -2.88
N ALA A 147 -7.97 -6.42 -3.24
CA ALA A 147 -7.66 -6.13 -4.64
C ALA A 147 -7.10 -7.37 -5.35
N PHE A 148 -6.20 -8.11 -4.70
CA PHE A 148 -5.65 -9.33 -5.30
C PHE A 148 -6.70 -10.43 -5.46
N ILE A 149 -7.51 -10.69 -4.43
CA ILE A 149 -8.62 -11.65 -4.49
C ILE A 149 -9.58 -11.27 -5.63
N GLY A 150 -10.02 -10.01 -5.68
CA GLY A 150 -10.92 -9.52 -6.74
C GLY A 150 -10.30 -9.56 -8.14
N SER A 151 -8.99 -9.42 -8.27
CA SER A 151 -8.31 -9.52 -9.57
C SER A 151 -8.24 -10.95 -10.13
N VAL A 152 -8.29 -11.95 -9.25
CA VAL A 152 -8.24 -13.39 -9.60
C VAL A 152 -9.66 -13.91 -9.79
N TYR A 153 -10.54 -13.54 -8.86
CA TYR A 153 -11.92 -13.98 -8.76
C TYR A 153 -12.85 -12.75 -8.71
N PRO A 154 -13.17 -12.13 -9.87
CA PRO A 154 -13.90 -10.87 -9.93
C PRO A 154 -15.32 -10.90 -9.34
N GLU A 155 -15.91 -12.08 -9.18
CA GLU A 155 -17.23 -12.26 -8.57
C GLU A 155 -17.20 -12.17 -7.04
N THR A 156 -16.04 -12.34 -6.42
CA THR A 156 -15.91 -12.47 -4.96
C THR A 156 -16.42 -11.27 -4.18
N PRO A 157 -16.20 -9.98 -4.56
CA PRO A 157 -16.72 -8.87 -3.77
C PRO A 157 -18.25 -8.89 -3.67
N SER A 158 -18.93 -9.28 -4.76
CA SER A 158 -20.39 -9.37 -4.81
C SER A 158 -20.91 -10.55 -3.98
N LEU A 159 -20.23 -11.70 -4.04
CA LEU A 159 -20.58 -12.88 -3.24
C LEU A 159 -20.38 -12.63 -1.73
N ILE A 160 -19.27 -12.00 -1.35
CA ILE A 160 -18.97 -11.63 0.03
C ILE A 160 -20.04 -10.66 0.54
N HIS A 161 -20.38 -9.62 -0.22
CA HIS A 161 -21.42 -8.67 0.17
C HIS A 161 -22.79 -9.35 0.37
N GLN A 162 -23.20 -10.23 -0.55
CA GLN A 162 -24.45 -10.99 -0.41
C GLN A 162 -24.45 -11.86 0.85
N LYS A 163 -23.33 -12.51 1.16
CA LYS A 163 -23.17 -13.36 2.35
C LYS A 163 -23.24 -12.55 3.64
N MET A 164 -22.57 -11.39 3.69
CA MET A 164 -22.65 -10.47 4.83
C MET A 164 -24.09 -10.06 5.13
N VAL A 165 -24.84 -9.66 4.09
CA VAL A 165 -26.24 -9.21 4.25
C VAL A 165 -27.16 -10.36 4.64
N LYS A 166 -27.02 -11.53 4.00
CA LYS A 166 -27.91 -12.67 4.21
C LYS A 166 -27.74 -13.30 5.59
N ASP A 167 -26.49 -13.47 6.01
CA ASP A 167 -26.16 -14.25 7.21
C ASP A 167 -25.78 -13.33 8.40
N ASN A 168 -25.77 -12.00 8.20
CA ASN A 168 -25.42 -10.98 9.18
C ASN A 168 -24.04 -11.22 9.81
N VAL A 169 -23.04 -11.42 8.95
CA VAL A 169 -21.64 -11.68 9.31
C VAL A 169 -20.73 -10.55 8.82
N THR A 170 -19.56 -10.43 9.42
CA THR A 170 -18.51 -9.50 8.99
C THR A 170 -17.92 -9.89 7.62
N TYR A 171 -17.15 -8.97 7.02
CA TYR A 171 -16.48 -9.24 5.75
C TYR A 171 -15.48 -10.41 5.87
N ASP A 172 -14.70 -10.45 6.95
CA ASP A 172 -13.75 -11.53 7.25
C ASP A 172 -14.44 -12.89 7.38
N GLU A 173 -15.54 -12.96 8.14
CA GLU A 173 -16.31 -14.19 8.30
C GLU A 173 -16.91 -14.64 6.97
N ALA A 174 -17.44 -13.72 6.16
CA ALA A 174 -17.97 -14.03 4.85
C ALA A 174 -16.89 -14.57 3.89
N GLU A 175 -15.69 -13.97 3.88
CA GLU A 175 -14.55 -14.50 3.13
C GLU A 175 -14.18 -15.90 3.56
N ARG A 176 -14.01 -16.14 4.86
CA ARG A 176 -13.66 -17.47 5.37
C ARG A 176 -14.69 -18.53 5.01
N ILE A 177 -15.97 -18.19 4.97
CA ILE A 177 -17.04 -19.13 4.58
C ILE A 177 -17.04 -19.42 3.07
N ILE A 178 -16.65 -18.44 2.23
CA ILE A 178 -16.72 -18.57 0.77
C ILE A 178 -15.40 -19.11 0.19
N LEU A 179 -14.27 -18.65 0.72
CA LEU A 179 -12.93 -18.80 0.15
C LEU A 179 -12.02 -19.71 0.98
N ASP A 180 -12.38 -20.04 2.23
CA ASP A 180 -11.52 -20.71 3.23
C ASP A 180 -10.29 -19.90 3.71
N PHE A 181 -10.07 -18.69 3.18
CA PHE A 181 -9.05 -17.72 3.59
C PHE A 181 -9.62 -16.29 3.57
N ASN A 182 -8.89 -15.31 4.09
CA ASN A 182 -9.31 -13.91 4.13
C ASN A 182 -8.31 -12.95 3.45
N HIS A 183 -8.74 -11.72 3.17
CA HIS A 183 -7.87 -10.69 2.57
C HIS A 183 -6.68 -10.31 3.44
N ALA A 184 -6.77 -10.41 4.76
CA ALA A 184 -5.68 -10.04 5.66
C ALA A 184 -4.50 -11.02 5.57
N GLU A 185 -4.79 -12.32 5.45
CA GLU A 185 -3.82 -13.39 5.22
C GLU A 185 -3.11 -13.19 3.86
N ILE A 186 -3.88 -12.92 2.81
CA ILE A 186 -3.34 -12.58 1.48
C ILE A 186 -2.46 -11.32 1.55
N GLY A 187 -2.98 -10.26 2.19
CA GLY A 187 -2.28 -8.99 2.34
C GLY A 187 -0.94 -9.15 3.05
N ALA A 188 -0.91 -9.89 4.17
CA ALA A 188 0.29 -10.18 4.92
C ALA A 188 1.35 -10.90 4.06
N LEU A 189 0.96 -11.98 3.38
CA LEU A 189 1.86 -12.76 2.50
C LEU A 189 2.47 -11.92 1.38
N ILE A 190 1.71 -10.97 0.84
CA ILE A 190 2.18 -10.11 -0.24
C ILE A 190 3.11 -9.03 0.30
N THR A 191 2.75 -8.39 1.42
CA THR A 191 3.60 -7.38 2.05
C THR A 191 4.92 -7.95 2.55
N GLU A 192 4.95 -9.20 3.01
CA GLU A 192 6.19 -9.89 3.40
C GLU A 192 7.18 -9.99 2.23
N LYS A 193 6.68 -10.18 1.01
CA LYS A 193 7.52 -10.19 -0.20
C LYS A 193 8.04 -8.80 -0.58
N TRP A 194 7.42 -7.73 -0.09
CA TRP A 194 7.84 -6.36 -0.40
C TRP A 194 8.97 -5.87 0.51
N GLY A 195 9.23 -6.54 1.65
CA GLY A 195 10.22 -6.12 2.65
C GLY A 195 9.73 -4.98 3.55
#